data_AF-A0A5P9BH92-F1
#
_entry.id   AF-A0A5P9BH92-F1
#
_cell.length_a   1.000
_cell.length_b   1.000
_cell.length_c   1.000
_cell.angle_alpha   90.00
_cell.angle_beta   90.00
_cell.angle_gamma   90.00
#
_symmetry.space_group_name_H-M   'P 1'
#
loop_
_entity.id
_entity.type
_entity.pdbx_description
1 polymer ?
#
loop_
_entity_poly.entity_id
_entity_poly.type
_entity_poly.pdbx_seq_one_letter_code
_entity_poly.pdbx_strand_id
1 'polypeptide(L)'
;MEAIKASYHHVLATAVLNKLETLGGNTGDSFGEGEDSFLINLYEYTELVYELVYHFETKNPIAWKENMLWELMQFVANQFLFLAFRDSREGFTSMPDKKELRGMITGYLESLTR
;
A
#
# COMPACT_ATOMS: atom_id res chain seq x y z
N MET A 1 6.05 16.76 7.92
CA MET A 1 6.40 15.71 6.94
C MET A 1 6.24 14.34 7.58
N GLU A 2 6.93 14.07 8.70
CA GLU A 2 6.79 12.81 9.45
C GLU A 2 5.35 12.52 9.92
N ALA A 3 4.62 13.52 10.42
CA ALA A 3 3.22 13.33 10.82
C ALA A 3 2.29 12.91 9.66
N ILE A 4 2.57 13.37 8.44
CA ILE A 4 1.78 13.01 7.24
C ILE A 4 2.11 11.57 6.82
N LYS A 5 3.40 11.21 6.81
CA LYS A 5 3.84 9.83 6.54
C LYS A 5 3.26 8.85 7.56
N ALA A 6 3.19 9.23 8.84
CA ALA A 6 2.55 8.42 9.88
C ALA A 6 1.06 8.17 9.61
N SER A 7 0.32 9.19 9.16
CA SER A 7 -1.08 9.01 8.72
C SER A 7 -1.21 8.07 7.53
N TYR A 8 -0.34 8.21 6.52
CA TYR A 8 -0.32 7.30 5.37
C TYR A 8 -0.03 5.87 5.82
N HIS A 9 0.94 5.70 6.71
CA HIS A 9 1.32 4.39 7.25
C HIS A 9 0.14 3.76 7.98
N HIS A 10 -0.51 4.51 8.87
CA HIS A 10 -1.63 4.02 9.64
C HIS A 10 -2.81 3.59 8.74
N VAL A 11 -3.17 4.39 7.74
CA VAL A 11 -4.27 4.06 6.82
C VAL A 11 -3.90 2.86 5.94
N LEU A 12 -2.67 2.77 5.45
CA LEU A 12 -2.20 1.63 4.66
C LEU A 12 -2.18 0.34 5.49
N ALA A 13 -1.57 0.38 6.67
CA ALA A 13 -1.51 -0.75 7.60
C ALA A 13 -2.91 -1.27 7.93
N THR A 14 -3.81 -0.37 8.31
CA THR A 14 -5.22 -0.72 8.57
C THR A 14 -5.87 -1.38 7.36
N ALA A 15 -5.68 -0.82 6.16
CA ALA A 15 -6.25 -1.36 4.93
C ALA A 15 -5.70 -2.76 4.59
N VAL A 16 -4.41 -2.99 4.77
CA VAL A 16 -3.75 -4.29 4.50
C VAL A 16 -4.18 -5.34 5.52
N LEU A 17 -4.11 -5.02 6.82
CA LEU A 17 -4.47 -5.94 7.89
C LEU A 17 -5.95 -6.34 7.83
N ASN A 18 -6.86 -5.38 7.63
CA ASN A 18 -8.29 -5.69 7.49
C ASN A 18 -8.56 -6.61 6.28
N LYS A 19 -7.82 -6.44 5.18
CA LYS A 19 -7.97 -7.32 4.01
C LYS A 19 -7.43 -8.71 4.27
N LEU A 20 -6.28 -8.83 4.94
CA LEU A 20 -5.74 -10.12 5.37
C LEU A 20 -6.73 -10.86 6.27
N GLU A 21 -7.29 -10.17 7.27
CA GLU A 21 -8.32 -10.73 8.15
C GLU A 21 -9.56 -11.16 7.37
N THR A 22 -10.02 -10.34 6.41
CA THR A 22 -11.16 -10.70 5.54
C THR A 22 -10.88 -11.94 4.68
N LEU A 23 -9.62 -12.18 4.31
CA LEU A 23 -9.19 -13.38 3.59
C LEU A 23 -8.99 -14.59 4.52
N GLY A 24 -9.24 -14.44 5.83
CA GLY A 24 -9.13 -15.50 6.82
C GLY A 24 -7.71 -15.79 7.28
N GLY A 25 -6.76 -14.88 7.02
CA GLY A 25 -5.37 -15.01 7.42
C GLY A 25 -4.89 -13.87 8.33
N ASN A 26 -3.71 -14.04 8.88
CA ASN A 26 -2.95 -12.97 9.54
C ASN A 26 -1.56 -12.84 8.92
N THR A 27 -0.77 -11.88 9.42
CA THR A 27 0.60 -11.63 8.95
C THR A 27 1.52 -12.83 9.17
N GLY A 28 1.36 -13.57 10.26
CA GLY A 28 2.12 -14.79 10.56
C GLY A 28 1.82 -15.91 9.57
N ASP A 29 0.53 -16.19 9.33
CA ASP A 29 0.11 -17.24 8.39
C ASP A 29 0.46 -16.90 6.95
N SER A 30 0.41 -15.61 6.60
CA SER A 30 0.60 -15.16 5.22
C SER A 30 2.07 -14.92 4.89
N PHE A 31 2.82 -14.26 5.77
CA PHE A 31 4.18 -13.77 5.51
C PHE A 31 5.25 -14.44 6.40
N GLY A 32 4.86 -15.24 7.40
CA GLY A 32 5.80 -15.86 8.33
C GLY A 32 6.42 -14.87 9.32
N GLU A 33 5.80 -13.69 9.48
CA GLU A 33 6.30 -12.60 10.32
C GLU A 33 5.28 -12.21 11.39
N GLY A 34 5.75 -11.77 12.55
CA GLY A 34 4.89 -11.12 13.54
C GLY A 34 4.40 -9.76 13.04
N GLU A 35 3.22 -9.32 13.50
CA GLU A 35 2.60 -8.07 13.06
C GLU A 35 3.52 -6.84 13.18
N ASP A 36 4.24 -6.68 14.29
CA ASP A 36 5.18 -5.56 14.46
C ASP A 36 6.28 -5.53 13.39
N SER A 37 6.82 -6.70 13.04
CA SER A 37 7.85 -6.80 11.99
C SER A 37 7.27 -6.51 10.61
N PHE A 38 6.07 -7.03 10.35
CA PHE A 38 5.33 -6.75 9.13
C PHE A 38 5.05 -5.25 8.96
N LEU A 39 4.62 -4.56 10.01
CA LEU A 39 4.34 -3.13 9.99
C LEU A 39 5.61 -2.31 9.72
N ILE A 40 6.75 -2.68 10.31
CA ILE A 40 8.05 -2.05 10.03
C ILE A 40 8.40 -2.22 8.54
N ASN A 41 8.27 -3.43 8.01
CA ASN A 41 8.55 -3.72 6.60
C ASN A 41 7.58 -2.98 5.65
N LEU A 42 6.33 -2.81 6.05
CA LEU A 42 5.31 -2.08 5.30
C LEU A 42 5.62 -0.57 5.18
N TYR A 43 6.48 -0.03 6.06
CA TYR A 43 6.83 1.40 6.03
C TYR A 43 7.47 1.83 4.71
N GLU A 44 8.29 0.98 4.09
CA GLU A 44 8.91 1.32 2.79
C GLU A 44 7.87 1.50 1.67
N TYR A 45 6.74 0.80 1.74
CA TYR A 45 5.62 0.96 0.81
C TYR A 45 4.82 2.23 1.11
N THR A 46 4.78 2.65 2.38
CA THR A 46 4.21 3.94 2.77
C THR A 46 4.99 5.08 2.15
N GLU A 47 6.32 5.01 2.22
CA GLU A 47 7.19 6.02 1.61
C GLU A 47 7.00 6.08 0.09
N LEU A 48 6.87 4.92 -0.56
CA LEU A 48 6.56 4.84 -1.99
C LEU A 48 5.24 5.55 -2.33
N VAL A 49 4.16 5.26 -1.61
CA VAL A 49 2.85 5.88 -1.88
C VAL A 49 2.93 7.39 -1.66
N TYR A 50 3.55 7.83 -0.57
CA TYR A 50 3.71 9.25 -0.26
C TYR A 50 4.51 9.98 -1.35
N GLU A 51 5.63 9.42 -1.81
CA GLU A 51 6.46 9.97 -2.89
C GLU A 51 5.64 10.15 -4.18
N LEU A 52 4.86 9.13 -4.55
CA LEU A 52 4.03 9.15 -5.76
C LEU A 52 2.90 10.18 -5.68
N VAL A 53 2.21 10.26 -4.55
CA VAL A 53 1.16 11.26 -4.33
C VAL A 53 1.75 12.67 -4.36
N TYR A 54 2.87 12.91 -3.66
CA TYR A 54 3.53 14.22 -3.65
C TYR A 54 3.95 14.67 -5.05
N HIS A 55 4.56 13.76 -5.84
CA HIS A 55 4.91 14.06 -7.22
C HIS A 55 3.70 14.29 -8.12
N PHE A 56 2.62 13.52 -7.92
CA PHE A 56 1.38 13.68 -8.68
C PHE A 56 0.70 15.01 -8.36
N GLU A 57 0.56 15.36 -7.08
CA GLU A 57 -0.03 16.61 -6.60
C GLU A 57 0.75 17.83 -7.10
N THR A 58 2.09 17.75 -7.09
CA THR A 58 2.95 18.82 -7.63
C THR A 58 2.71 19.05 -9.13
N LYS A 59 2.41 17.99 -9.90
CA LYS A 59 2.12 18.09 -11.34
C LYS A 59 0.66 18.42 -11.63
N ASN A 60 -0.27 18.00 -10.77
CA ASN A 60 -1.72 18.11 -10.95
C ASN A 60 -2.41 18.63 -9.67
N PRO A 61 -2.23 19.92 -9.30
CA PRO A 61 -2.60 20.44 -7.98
C PRO A 61 -4.09 20.40 -7.64
N ILE A 62 -4.97 20.26 -8.64
CA ILE A 62 -6.43 20.25 -8.48
C ILE A 62 -6.99 18.81 -8.50
N ALA A 63 -6.21 17.85 -8.99
CA ALA A 63 -6.66 16.47 -9.18
C ALA A 63 -6.61 15.65 -7.89
N TRP A 64 -5.64 15.91 -7.02
CA TRP A 64 -5.53 15.24 -5.72
C TRP A 64 -6.34 15.97 -4.64
N LYS A 65 -7.06 15.21 -3.80
CA LYS A 65 -7.75 15.73 -2.61
C LYS A 65 -7.47 14.79 -1.45
N GLU A 66 -7.22 15.34 -0.26
CA GLU A 66 -6.85 14.55 0.92
C GLU A 66 -7.90 13.50 1.31
N ASN A 67 -9.19 13.77 1.06
CA ASN A 67 -10.25 12.80 1.30
C ASN A 67 -10.18 11.54 0.41
N MET A 68 -9.39 11.57 -0.67
CA MET A 68 -9.13 10.42 -1.56
C MET A 68 -8.05 9.49 -0.99
N LEU A 69 -7.35 9.88 0.08
CA LEU A 69 -6.31 9.07 0.71
C LEU A 69 -6.83 7.68 1.09
N TRP A 70 -8.05 7.61 1.63
CA TRP A 70 -8.63 6.34 2.04
C TRP A 70 -8.87 5.40 0.86
N GLU A 71 -9.45 5.92 -0.24
CA GLU A 71 -9.70 5.14 -1.46
C GLU A 71 -8.38 4.67 -2.11
N LEU A 72 -7.38 5.55 -2.16
CA LEU A 72 -6.04 5.20 -2.64
C LEU A 72 -5.44 4.08 -1.80
N MET A 73 -5.49 4.16 -0.46
CA MET A 73 -4.91 3.12 0.40
C MET A 73 -5.65 1.80 0.30
N GLN A 74 -6.96 1.80 0.10
CA GLN A 74 -7.72 0.58 -0.21
C GLN A 74 -7.27 -0.05 -1.53
N PHE A 75 -7.07 0.77 -2.56
CA PHE A 75 -6.51 0.32 -3.84
C PHE A 75 -5.10 -0.25 -3.66
N VAL A 76 -4.19 0.47 -3.00
CA VAL A 76 -2.81 0.04 -2.73
C VAL A 76 -2.80 -1.29 -1.98
N ALA A 77 -3.60 -1.42 -0.93
CA ALA A 77 -3.66 -2.64 -0.12
C ALA A 77 -4.17 -3.85 -0.95
N ASN A 78 -5.13 -3.64 -1.85
CA ASN A 78 -5.57 -4.70 -2.78
C ASN A 78 -4.42 -5.14 -3.71
N GLN A 79 -3.72 -4.17 -4.32
CA GLN A 79 -2.61 -4.48 -5.24
C GLN A 79 -1.43 -5.12 -4.51
N PHE A 80 -1.13 -4.64 -3.30
CA PHE A 80 -0.10 -5.20 -2.44
C PHE A 80 -0.36 -6.69 -2.18
N LEU A 81 -1.55 -7.04 -1.68
CA LEU A 81 -1.88 -8.43 -1.38
C LEU A 81 -1.99 -9.30 -2.63
N PHE A 82 -2.51 -8.75 -3.73
CA PHE A 82 -2.53 -9.44 -5.01
C PHE A 82 -1.12 -9.85 -5.46
N LEU A 83 -0.17 -8.90 -5.47
CA LEU A 83 1.21 -9.16 -5.86
C LEU A 83 1.89 -10.13 -4.89
N ALA A 84 1.66 -9.93 -3.59
CA ALA A 84 2.20 -10.79 -2.56
C ALA A 84 1.77 -12.24 -2.83
N PHE A 85 0.46 -12.51 -2.88
CA PHE A 85 -0.06 -13.85 -3.05
C PHE A 85 0.24 -14.48 -4.41
N ARG A 86 0.34 -13.66 -5.48
CA ARG A 86 0.71 -14.13 -6.82
C ARG A 86 2.07 -14.82 -6.82
N ASP A 87 3.02 -14.28 -6.06
CA ASP A 87 4.41 -14.74 -6.07
C ASP A 87 4.72 -15.76 -4.95
N SER A 88 3.71 -16.13 -4.15
CA SER A 88 3.82 -17.11 -3.08
C SER A 88 4.07 -18.52 -3.62
N ARG A 89 5.14 -19.18 -3.13
CA ARG A 89 5.45 -20.59 -3.42
C ARG A 89 5.67 -21.35 -2.12
N GLU A 90 4.75 -22.28 -1.83
CA GLU A 90 4.90 -23.35 -0.82
C GLU A 90 5.33 -22.94 0.60
N GLY A 91 4.72 -21.91 1.18
CA GLY A 91 4.84 -21.69 2.63
C GLY A 91 4.42 -20.30 3.06
N PHE A 92 5.25 -19.31 2.73
CA PHE A 92 5.00 -17.91 3.04
C PHE A 92 5.08 -17.05 1.79
N THR A 93 4.31 -15.99 1.84
CA THR A 93 4.27 -14.94 0.85
C THR A 93 5.39 -13.93 1.12
N SER A 94 6.04 -13.45 0.06
CA SER A 94 7.02 -12.36 0.16
C SER A 94 6.37 -10.99 0.02
N MET A 95 7.02 -9.98 0.58
CA MET A 95 6.70 -8.58 0.32
C MET A 95 6.78 -8.28 -1.20
N PRO A 96 5.79 -7.62 -1.81
CA PRO A 96 5.75 -7.36 -3.26
C PRO A 96 6.92 -6.56 -3.82
N ASP A 97 7.28 -6.77 -5.09
CA ASP A 97 8.20 -5.88 -5.79
C ASP A 97 7.62 -4.44 -5.86
N LYS A 98 8.37 -3.48 -5.32
CA LYS A 98 7.97 -2.06 -5.26
C LYS A 98 7.79 -1.42 -6.65
N LYS A 99 8.51 -1.89 -7.68
CA LYS A 99 8.43 -1.38 -9.06
C LYS A 99 7.09 -1.73 -9.69
N GLU A 100 6.60 -2.95 -9.47
CA GLU A 100 5.28 -3.35 -9.96
C GLU A 100 4.18 -2.54 -9.27
N LEU A 101 4.23 -2.45 -7.93
CA LEU A 101 3.26 -1.68 -7.17
C LEU A 101 3.29 -0.19 -7.56
N ARG A 102 4.49 0.39 -7.77
CA ARG A 102 4.67 1.76 -8.27
C ARG A 102 3.91 2.00 -9.57
N GLY A 103 4.01 1.07 -10.51
CA GLY A 103 3.32 1.17 -11.80
C GLY A 103 1.80 1.20 -11.64
N MET A 104 1.26 0.33 -10.77
CA MET A 104 -0.17 0.26 -10.49
C MET A 104 -0.69 1.54 -9.80
N ILE A 105 0.03 2.06 -8.81
CA ILE A 105 -0.32 3.30 -8.11
C ILE A 105 -0.27 4.49 -9.06
N THR A 106 0.78 4.57 -9.89
CA THR A 106 0.92 5.64 -10.88
C THR A 106 -0.25 5.63 -11.86
N GLY A 107 -0.63 4.45 -12.37
CA GLY A 107 -1.79 4.31 -13.25
C GLY A 107 -3.11 4.73 -12.59
N TYR A 108 -3.31 4.41 -11.31
CA TYR A 108 -4.46 4.90 -10.53
C TYR A 108 -4.45 6.44 -10.45
N LEU A 109 -3.33 7.05 -10.05
CA LEU A 109 -3.22 8.51 -9.93
C LEU A 109 -3.45 9.22 -11.26
N GLU A 110 -2.86 8.73 -12.35
CA GLU A 110 -3.08 9.27 -13.71
C GLU A 110 -4.52 9.11 -14.20
N SER A 111 -5.29 8.16 -13.65
CA SER A 111 -6.71 8.05 -13.98
C SER A 111 -7.55 9.19 -13.38
N LEU A 112 -7.07 9.85 -12.31
CA LEU A 112 -7.78 10.95 -11.64
C LEU A 112 -7.77 12.26 -12.43
N THR A 113 -6.93 12.36 -13.47
CA THR A 113 -6.83 13.55 -14.32
C THR A 113 -7.71 13.45 -15.58
N ARG A 114 -8.45 12.36 -15.75
CA ARG A 114 -9.32 12.10 -16.90
C ARG A 114 -10.75 12.50 -16.59
#